data_AF-A0A2J8KTP2-F1
#
_entry.id   AF-A0A2J8KTP2-F1
#
_cell.length_a   1.000
_cell.length_b   1.000
_cell.length_c   1.000
_cell.angle_alpha   90.00
_cell.angle_beta   90.00
_cell.angle_gamma   90.00
#
_symmetry.space_group_name_H-M   'P 1'
#
loop_
_entity.id
_entity.type
_entity.pdbx_description
1 polymer ?
#
loop_
_entity_poly.entity_id
_entity_poly.type
_entity_poly.pdbx_seq_one_letter_code
_entity_poly.pdbx_strand_id
1 'polypeptide(L)'
;VEEQNLKDLRVWTSQLKSTIQTAEALRLPYEQWKALNEIDASYQDLVQRLEPVIMELERQENVLVICHQAVLRCLLAYFLDKSAEEMPYLKCPLHTVLKLTPVAYGCRVESIYLNVESVCTHRERSENMKGSRSSADSSRKH
;
A
#
# COMPACT_ATOMS: atom_id res chain seq x y z
N VAL A 1 5.59 -11.04 -15.82
CA VAL A 1 6.89 -10.45 -15.41
C VAL A 1 7.87 -10.46 -16.57
N GLU A 2 8.07 -11.59 -17.25
CA GLU A 2 8.97 -11.73 -18.40
C GLU A 2 8.68 -10.72 -19.53
N GLU A 3 7.40 -10.44 -19.80
CA GLU A 3 6.97 -9.44 -20.80
C GLU A 3 7.40 -8.00 -20.49
N GLN A 4 7.75 -7.69 -19.24
CA GLN A 4 8.19 -6.35 -18.84
C GLN A 4 9.71 -6.15 -19.03
N ASN A 5 10.46 -7.19 -19.39
CA ASN A 5 11.91 -7.15 -19.64
C ASN A 5 12.72 -6.44 -18.53
N LEU A 6 12.34 -6.66 -17.26
CA LEU A 6 12.99 -6.05 -16.10
C LEU A 6 14.25 -6.84 -15.76
N LYS A 7 15.42 -6.23 -16.00
CA LYS A 7 16.71 -6.79 -15.55
C LYS A 7 16.83 -6.63 -14.04
N ASP A 8 17.43 -7.63 -13.40
CA ASP A 8 17.76 -7.63 -11.98
C ASP A 8 16.56 -7.35 -11.05
N LEU A 9 15.38 -7.85 -11.42
CA LEU A 9 14.16 -7.70 -10.62
C LEU A 9 14.33 -8.34 -9.24
N ARG A 10 14.27 -7.52 -8.19
CA ARG A 10 14.20 -7.99 -6.80
C ARG A 10 12.74 -8.23 -6.41
N VAL A 11 12.44 -9.39 -5.83
CA VAL A 11 11.10 -9.70 -5.32
C VAL A 11 11.11 -9.64 -3.81
N TRP A 12 10.22 -8.85 -3.21
CA TRP A 12 10.06 -8.74 -1.76
C TRP A 12 8.69 -9.22 -1.34
N THR A 13 8.64 -9.93 -0.22
CA THR A 13 7.40 -10.43 0.38
C THR A 13 7.30 -10.07 1.85
N SER A 14 6.09 -10.14 2.41
CA SER A 14 5.96 -10.29 3.87
C SER A 14 6.34 -11.71 4.31
N GLN A 15 6.32 -11.97 5.61
CA GLN A 15 6.53 -13.29 6.20
C GLN A 15 5.25 -14.15 6.28
N LEU A 16 4.13 -13.66 5.74
CA LEU A 16 2.85 -14.35 5.80
C LEU A 16 2.72 -15.32 4.62
N LYS A 17 2.08 -16.47 4.86
CA LYS A 17 1.97 -17.56 3.87
C LYS A 17 1.39 -17.09 2.54
N SER A 18 0.40 -16.21 2.56
CA SER A 18 -0.27 -15.70 1.35
C SER A 18 0.68 -14.97 0.39
N THR A 19 1.59 -14.12 0.91
CA THR A 19 2.55 -13.40 0.07
C THR A 19 3.66 -14.32 -0.42
N ILE A 20 4.08 -15.28 0.41
CA ILE A 20 5.13 -16.24 0.07
C ILE A 20 4.67 -17.18 -1.04
N GLN A 21 3.47 -17.77 -0.93
CA GLN A 21 2.91 -18.64 -1.96
C GLN A 21 2.78 -17.94 -3.32
N THR A 22 2.41 -16.65 -3.30
CA THR A 22 2.35 -15.84 -4.53
C THR A 22 3.74 -15.65 -5.15
N ALA A 23 4.78 -15.42 -4.32
CA ALA A 23 6.16 -15.29 -4.80
C ALA A 23 6.74 -16.60 -5.33
N GLU A 24 6.47 -17.71 -4.65
CA GLU A 24 6.90 -19.06 -5.08
C GLU A 24 6.36 -19.40 -6.47
N ALA A 25 5.13 -18.98 -6.79
CA ALA A 25 4.55 -19.16 -8.11
C ALA A 25 5.30 -18.43 -9.23
N LEU A 26 6.06 -17.36 -8.90
CA LEU A 26 6.89 -16.62 -9.86
C LEU A 26 8.19 -17.35 -10.20
N ARG A 27 8.61 -18.34 -9.39
CA ARG A 27 9.87 -19.09 -9.55
C ARG A 27 11.12 -18.18 -9.60
N LEU A 28 11.05 -17.02 -8.95
CA LEU A 28 12.15 -16.08 -8.79
C LEU A 28 12.63 -16.09 -7.33
N PRO A 29 13.92 -15.78 -7.06
CA PRO A 29 14.37 -15.58 -5.70
C PRO A 29 13.66 -14.37 -5.08
N TYR A 30 13.28 -14.49 -3.81
CA TYR A 30 12.61 -13.43 -3.07
C TYR A 30 13.20 -13.22 -1.68
N GLU A 31 13.06 -12.00 -1.17
CA GLU A 31 13.51 -11.57 0.15
C GLU A 31 12.30 -11.30 1.05
N GLN A 32 12.33 -11.81 2.28
CA GLN A 32 11.23 -11.66 3.23
C GLN A 32 11.49 -10.50 4.18
N TRP A 33 10.57 -9.55 4.23
CA TRP A 33 10.65 -8.38 5.08
C TRP A 33 9.55 -8.43 6.13
N LYS A 34 9.92 -8.57 7.41
CA LYS A 34 8.96 -8.50 8.53
C LYS A 34 8.20 -7.16 8.55
N ALA A 35 8.85 -6.09 8.11
CA ALA A 35 8.24 -4.77 7.97
C ALA A 35 7.07 -4.73 6.98
N LEU A 36 6.95 -5.69 6.06
CA LEU A 36 5.84 -5.82 5.11
C LEU A 36 4.66 -6.66 5.65
N ASN A 37 4.72 -7.18 6.88
CA ASN A 37 3.58 -7.91 7.46
C ASN A 37 2.34 -7.03 7.56
N GLU A 38 1.17 -7.67 7.61
CA GLU A 38 -0.13 -6.99 7.71
C GLU A 38 -0.21 -6.04 8.92
N ILE A 39 -1.20 -5.16 8.90
CA ILE A 39 -1.43 -4.19 9.97
C ILE A 39 -1.84 -4.91 11.27
N ASP A 40 -1.13 -4.64 12.36
CA ASP A 40 -1.43 -5.21 13.68
C ASP A 40 -2.24 -4.26 14.57
N ALA A 41 -2.07 -2.93 14.42
CA ALA A 41 -2.66 -1.93 15.32
C ALA A 41 -3.24 -0.71 14.58
N SER A 42 -2.41 0.11 13.94
CA SER A 42 -2.85 1.32 13.23
C SER A 42 -2.05 1.62 11.96
N TYR A 43 -2.60 2.48 11.09
CA TYR A 43 -1.88 2.97 9.91
C TYR A 43 -0.66 3.82 10.30
N GLN A 44 -0.69 4.49 11.45
CA GLN A 44 0.43 5.29 11.93
C GLN A 44 1.63 4.40 12.30
N ASP A 45 1.38 3.30 13.02
CA ASP A 45 2.43 2.31 13.34
C ASP A 45 2.98 1.67 12.07
N LEU A 46 2.11 1.45 11.08
CA LEU A 46 2.50 0.89 9.80
C LEU A 46 3.41 1.84 9.01
N VAL A 47 3.11 3.13 8.97
CA VAL A 47 3.95 4.14 8.30
C VAL A 47 5.37 4.15 8.90
N GLN A 48 5.49 4.21 10.23
CA GLN A 48 6.80 4.18 10.90
C GLN A 48 7.57 2.89 10.60
N ARG A 49 6.88 1.74 10.62
CA ARG A 49 7.49 0.44 10.32
C ARG A 49 7.96 0.33 8.86
N LEU A 50 7.33 1.04 7.93
CA LEU A 50 7.66 1.01 6.51
C LEU A 50 8.77 2.00 6.10
N GLU A 51 9.23 2.89 6.99
CA GLU A 51 10.32 3.83 6.68
C GLU A 51 11.57 3.13 6.09
N PRO A 52 12.11 2.03 6.68
CA PRO A 52 13.27 1.35 6.11
C PRO A 52 12.97 0.68 4.75
N VAL A 53 11.73 0.24 4.53
CA VAL A 53 11.30 -0.37 3.27
C VAL A 53 11.27 0.69 2.18
N ILE A 54 10.71 1.87 2.48
CA ILE A 54 10.65 3.01 1.56
C ILE A 54 12.06 3.45 1.16
N MET A 55 12.96 3.62 2.14
CA MET A 55 14.35 3.99 1.87
C MET A 55 15.05 3.00 0.93
N GLU A 56 14.86 1.70 1.13
CA GLU A 56 15.45 0.70 0.25
C GLU A 56 14.76 0.71 -1.13
N LEU A 57 13.44 0.94 -1.23
CA LEU A 57 12.75 1.10 -2.52
C LEU A 57 13.32 2.28 -3.33
N GLU A 58 13.62 3.41 -2.69
CA GLU A 58 14.24 4.55 -3.37
C GLU A 58 15.67 4.27 -3.84
N ARG A 59 16.36 3.32 -3.21
CA ARG A 59 17.73 2.93 -3.55
C ARG A 59 17.80 1.90 -4.69
N GLN A 60 16.71 1.17 -4.93
CA GLN A 60 16.65 0.10 -5.93
C GLN A 60 16.00 0.56 -7.22
N GLU A 61 16.37 -0.05 -8.35
CA GLU A 61 15.73 0.23 -9.64
C GLU A 61 14.45 -0.60 -9.84
N ASN A 62 14.57 -1.93 -9.97
CA ASN A 62 13.46 -2.81 -10.28
C ASN A 62 13.09 -3.66 -9.05
N VAL A 63 12.03 -3.29 -8.35
CA VAL A 63 11.51 -4.05 -7.20
C VAL A 63 10.04 -4.42 -7.40
N LEU A 64 9.71 -5.70 -7.18
CA LEU A 64 8.35 -6.19 -7.05
C LEU A 64 8.05 -6.44 -5.57
N VAL A 65 7.12 -5.68 -5.00
CA VAL A 65 6.64 -5.89 -3.62
C VAL A 65 5.31 -6.63 -3.63
N ILE A 66 5.28 -7.82 -3.02
CA ILE A 66 4.08 -8.63 -2.81
C ILE A 66 3.65 -8.48 -1.35
N CYS A 67 2.57 -7.73 -1.11
CA CYS A 67 2.16 -7.32 0.23
C CYS A 67 0.63 -7.30 0.39
N HIS A 68 0.18 -6.73 1.52
CA HIS A 68 -1.23 -6.69 1.95
C HIS A 68 -1.86 -5.33 1.62
N GLN A 69 -3.19 -5.24 1.69
CA GLN A 69 -3.88 -4.01 1.29
C GLN A 69 -3.47 -2.78 2.12
N ALA A 70 -3.39 -2.89 3.44
CA ALA A 70 -2.99 -1.76 4.29
C ALA A 70 -1.55 -1.30 3.99
N VAL A 71 -0.64 -2.26 3.78
CA VAL A 71 0.77 -2.01 3.42
C VAL A 71 0.85 -1.32 2.06
N LEU A 72 0.14 -1.84 1.06
CA LEU A 72 0.09 -1.25 -0.27
C LEU A 72 -0.48 0.18 -0.24
N ARG A 73 -1.51 0.44 0.58
CA ARG A 73 -2.04 1.81 0.77
C ARG A 73 -0.99 2.76 1.32
N CYS A 74 -0.20 2.35 2.32
CA CYS A 74 0.89 3.18 2.84
C CYS A 74 1.96 3.46 1.79
N LEU A 75 2.39 2.45 1.03
CA LEU A 75 3.37 2.61 -0.04
C LEU A 75 2.86 3.55 -1.14
N LEU A 76 1.61 3.36 -1.59
CA LEU A 76 0.99 4.25 -2.57
C LEU A 76 0.84 5.68 -2.04
N ALA A 77 0.47 5.84 -0.77
CA ALA A 77 0.33 7.16 -0.19
C ALA A 77 1.65 7.92 -0.18
N TYR A 78 2.76 7.23 0.10
CA TYR A 78 4.09 7.81 0.01
C TYR A 78 4.43 8.25 -1.43
N PHE A 79 4.36 7.34 -2.40
CA PHE A 79 4.79 7.64 -3.78
C PHE A 79 3.85 8.61 -4.52
N LEU A 80 2.59 8.71 -4.10
CA LEU A 80 1.58 9.57 -4.73
C LEU A 80 1.27 10.83 -3.92
N ASP A 81 2.09 11.12 -2.91
CA ASP A 81 1.97 12.29 -2.03
C ASP A 81 0.54 12.45 -1.48
N LYS A 82 0.01 11.37 -0.89
CA LYS A 82 -1.34 11.34 -0.28
C LYS A 82 -1.26 11.54 1.21
N SER A 83 -2.21 12.31 1.72
CA SER A 83 -2.30 12.61 3.15
C SER A 83 -2.65 11.36 3.98
N ALA A 84 -2.36 11.42 5.28
CA ALA A 84 -2.74 10.39 6.23
C ALA A 84 -4.26 10.17 6.31
N GLU A 85 -5.07 11.17 5.93
CA GLU A 85 -6.54 11.04 5.86
C GLU A 85 -7.01 10.28 4.61
N GLU A 86 -6.32 10.43 3.49
CA GLU A 86 -6.66 9.75 2.23
C GLU A 86 -6.14 8.31 2.19
N MET A 87 -4.96 8.07 2.77
CA MET A 87 -4.24 6.80 2.73
C MET A 87 -5.12 5.57 3.05
N PRO A 88 -5.94 5.54 4.12
CA PRO A 88 -6.76 4.38 4.46
C PRO A 88 -7.81 4.02 3.39
N TYR A 89 -8.17 4.99 2.55
CA TYR A 89 -9.19 4.88 1.53
C TYR A 89 -8.63 4.76 0.11
N LEU A 90 -7.30 4.60 -0.05
CA LEU A 90 -6.73 4.33 -1.37
C LEU A 90 -7.23 2.99 -1.92
N LYS A 91 -7.57 2.99 -3.21
CA LYS A 91 -8.07 1.81 -3.92
C LYS A 91 -6.89 0.89 -4.27
N CYS A 92 -6.91 -0.30 -3.70
CA CYS A 92 -5.94 -1.36 -3.93
C CYS A 92 -6.69 -2.60 -4.43
N PRO A 93 -7.09 -2.64 -5.72
CA PRO A 93 -7.84 -3.76 -6.26
C PRO A 93 -7.02 -5.05 -6.17
N LEU A 94 -7.68 -6.16 -5.85
CA LEU A 94 -7.05 -7.47 -5.89
C LEU A 94 -6.70 -7.86 -7.34
N HIS A 95 -5.75 -8.79 -7.47
CA HIS A 95 -5.26 -9.33 -8.76
C HIS A 95 -4.84 -8.25 -9.78
N THR A 96 -4.38 -7.11 -9.27
CA THR A 96 -3.90 -5.99 -10.08
C THR A 96 -2.47 -5.67 -9.64
N VAL A 97 -1.56 -5.59 -10.60
CA VAL A 97 -0.22 -5.05 -10.37
C VAL A 97 -0.27 -3.55 -10.59
N LEU A 98 0.15 -2.78 -9.59
CA LEU A 98 0.30 -1.34 -9.70
C LEU A 98 1.77 -1.03 -10.00
N LYS A 99 2.06 -0.68 -11.25
CA LYS A 99 3.39 -0.27 -11.69
C LYS A 99 3.58 1.20 -11.36
N LEU A 100 4.55 1.48 -10.50
CA LEU A 100 4.96 2.83 -10.12
C LEU A 100 6.17 3.22 -10.96
N THR A 101 6.14 4.41 -11.55
CA THR A 101 7.28 4.97 -12.30
C THR A 101 7.54 6.38 -11.78
N PRO A 102 8.58 6.56 -10.95
CA PRO A 102 9.02 7.88 -10.51
C PRO A 102 9.33 8.78 -11.71
N VAL A 103 8.90 10.04 -11.63
CA VAL A 103 9.18 11.09 -12.61
C VAL A 103 9.64 12.35 -11.86
N ALA A 104 10.17 13.35 -12.57
CA ALA A 104 10.77 14.54 -11.94
C ALA A 104 9.86 15.28 -10.93
N TYR A 105 8.54 15.19 -11.06
CA TYR A 105 7.57 15.85 -10.19
C TYR A 105 6.42 14.93 -9.76
N GLY A 106 6.75 13.69 -9.39
CA GLY A 106 5.77 12.76 -8.80
C GLY A 106 6.00 11.33 -9.24
N CYS A 107 4.92 10.55 -9.27
CA CYS A 107 4.96 9.14 -9.65
C CYS A 107 3.78 8.81 -10.57
N ARG A 108 4.07 8.18 -11.70
CA ARG A 108 3.03 7.64 -12.59
C ARG A 108 2.61 6.26 -12.10
N VAL A 109 1.31 5.99 -12.12
CA VAL A 109 0.72 4.69 -11.77
C VAL A 109 0.07 4.08 -12.99
N GLU A 110 0.42 2.83 -13.29
CA GLU A 110 -0.21 2.02 -14.31
C GLU A 110 -0.78 0.76 -13.67
N SER A 111 -2.07 0.48 -13.90
CA SER A 111 -2.75 -0.71 -13.37
C SER A 111 -2.74 -1.83 -14.40
N ILE A 112 -2.15 -2.97 -14.07
CA ILE A 112 -2.10 -4.16 -14.91
C ILE A 112 -2.95 -5.24 -14.25
N TYR A 113 -4.12 -5.50 -14.81
CA TYR A 113 -5.03 -6.55 -14.32
C TYR A 113 -4.52 -7.93 -14.75
N LEU A 114 -4.38 -8.85 -13.79
CA LEU A 114 -3.86 -10.19 -14.04
C LEU A 114 -4.91 -11.17 -14.60
N ASN A 115 -6.09 -10.67 -15.00
CA ASN A 115 -7.19 -11.44 -15.57
C ASN A 115 -7.61 -12.67 -14.73
N VAL A 116 -7.67 -12.48 -13.41
CA VAL A 116 -8.19 -13.47 -12.44
C VAL A 116 -9.31 -12.82 -11.65
N GLU A 117 -10.47 -13.48 -11.56
CA GLU A 117 -11.60 -12.98 -10.77
C GLU A 117 -11.22 -12.77 -9.29
N SER A 118 -11.70 -11.69 -8.68
CA SER A 118 -11.44 -11.39 -7.27
C SER A 118 -12.61 -10.67 -6.63
N VAL A 119 -12.76 -10.83 -5.31
CA VAL A 119 -13.71 -10.07 -4.51
C VAL A 119 -13.17 -8.65 -4.26
N CYS A 120 -14.03 -7.64 -4.39
CA CYS A 120 -13.65 -6.28 -4.00
C CYS A 120 -13.69 -6.15 -2.48
N THR A 121 -12.57 -5.80 -1.87
CA THR A 121 -12.46 -5.57 -0.42
C THR A 121 -12.33 -4.09 -0.06
N HIS A 122 -12.58 -3.20 -1.02
CA HIS A 122 -12.52 -1.75 -0.79
C HIS A 122 -13.70 -1.29 0.07
N ARG A 123 -13.41 -0.47 1.08
CA ARG A 123 -14.41 0.15 1.95
C ARG A 123 -14.33 1.66 1.79
N GLU A 124 -15.41 2.26 1.30
CA GLU A 124 -15.50 3.71 1.12
C GLU A 124 -15.57 4.44 2.48
N ARG A 125 -15.13 5.70 2.49
CA ARG A 125 -15.31 6.59 3.64
C ARG A 125 -16.81 6.87 3.77
N SER A 126 -17.41 6.58 4.92
CA SER A 126 -18.81 6.94 5.15
C SER A 126 -18.96 8.45 5.24
N GLU A 127 -19.97 9.01 4.56
CA GLU A 127 -20.24 10.46 4.58
C GLU A 127 -20.74 10.98 5.95
N ASN A 128 -21.11 10.08 6.86
CA ASN A 128 -21.73 10.40 8.16
C ASN A 128 -20.76 10.90 9.27
N MET A 129 -19.47 11.12 8.97
CA MET A 129 -18.49 11.62 9.95
C MET A 129 -18.22 13.14 9.86
N LYS A 130 -19.12 13.92 9.22
CA LYS A 130 -19.01 15.39 9.14
C LYS A 130 -19.88 16.17 10.16
N GLY A 131 -20.52 15.54 11.16
CA GLY A 131 -21.42 16.27 12.06
C GLY A 131 -21.45 15.78 13.51
N SER A 132 -20.56 16.32 14.36
CA SER A 132 -20.83 16.58 15.79
C SER A 132 -19.65 17.31 16.49
N ARG A 133 -19.44 18.57 16.14
CA ARG A 133 -18.90 19.56 17.10
C ARG A 133 -19.78 20.80 17.05
N SER A 134 -21.01 20.67 17.57
CA SER A 134 -21.75 21.84 18.04
C SER A 134 -21.29 22.12 19.47
N SER A 135 -20.63 23.26 19.63
CA SER A 135 -20.30 23.87 20.91
C SER A 135 -21.58 24.07 21.72
N ALA A 136 -21.82 23.23 22.72
CA ALA A 136 -22.75 23.55 23.79
C ALA A 136 -22.02 24.38 24.84
N ASP A 137 -21.90 25.68 24.57
CA ASP A 137 -21.59 26.66 25.60
C ASP A 137 -22.85 26.83 26.47
N SER A 138 -22.93 26.01 27.51
CA SER A 138 -23.99 26.09 28.52
C SER A 138 -23.75 27.31 29.41
N SER A 139 -24.30 28.44 28.96
CA SER A 139 -24.96 29.48 29.76
C SER A 139 -24.76 29.38 31.29
N ARG A 140 -23.88 30.25 31.82
CA ARG A 140 -23.94 30.67 33.24
C ARG A 140 -25.30 31.33 33.51
N LYS A 141 -26.15 30.66 34.30
CA LYS A 141 -27.29 31.30 34.96
C LYS A 141 -26.79 32.12 36.15
N HIS A 142 -27.52 33.21 36.40
CA HIS A 142 -27.31 34.25 37.42
C HIS A 142 -27.19 33.70 38.84
#